data_AF-A0A2V8TQU5-F1
#
_entry.id   AF-A0A2V8TQU5-F1
#
_cell.length_a   1.000
_cell.length_b   1.000
_cell.length_c   1.000
_cell.angle_alpha   90.00
_cell.angle_beta   90.00
_cell.angle_gamma   90.00
#
_symmetry.space_group_name_H-M   'P 1'
#
loop_
_entity.id
_entity.type
_entity.pdbx_description
1 polymer ?
#
loop_
_entity_poly.entity_id
_entity_poly.type
_entity_poly.pdbx_seq_one_letter_code
_entity_poly.pdbx_strand_id
1 'polypeptide(L)'
;MVKEAATVELSAEERQKAESLHLEMLEAKRALDQAEKSWSDYWHQLVLDHFPPSPNANGVIVTLPSGKSVTIPYPWGNGLVFTPDFRVAFPG
;
A
#
# COMPACT_ATOMS: atom_id res chain seq x y z
N MET A 1 23.41 11.61 33.80
CA MET A 1 24.37 12.06 32.76
C MET A 1 23.63 12.11 31.44
N VAL A 2 23.41 13.30 30.89
CA VAL A 2 22.96 13.45 29.50
C VAL A 2 24.18 13.15 28.64
N LYS A 3 24.12 12.11 27.79
CA LYS A 3 25.17 11.91 26.79
C LYS A 3 25.13 13.11 25.85
N GLU A 4 26.16 13.95 25.88
CA GLU A 4 26.34 14.99 24.87
C GLU A 4 26.27 14.33 23.49
N ALA A 5 25.29 14.74 22.69
CA ALA A 5 25.21 14.32 21.32
C ALA A 5 26.39 14.97 20.57
N ALA A 6 27.35 14.16 20.14
CA ALA A 6 28.43 14.65 19.30
C ALA A 6 27.85 15.12 17.97
N THR A 7 27.86 16.42 17.73
CA THR A 7 27.47 17.02 16.45
C THR A 7 28.62 16.90 15.48
N VAL A 8 28.42 16.14 14.40
CA VAL A 8 29.34 16.11 13.25
C VAL A 8 28.86 17.16 12.27
N GLU A 9 29.68 18.19 12.01
CA GLU A 9 29.38 19.18 10.98
C GLU A 9 29.68 18.59 9.60
N LEU A 10 28.67 18.56 8.73
CA LEU A 10 28.82 18.16 7.34
C LEU A 10 29.47 19.30 6.55
N SER A 11 30.38 18.96 5.65
CA SER A 11 30.83 19.89 4.62
C SER A 11 29.66 20.32 3.72
N ALA A 12 29.84 21.43 2.99
CA ALA A 12 28.82 21.92 2.06
C ALA A 12 28.43 20.87 1.01
N GLU A 13 29.40 20.10 0.50
CA GLU A 13 29.18 19.04 -0.49
C GLU A 13 28.40 17.86 0.10
N GLU A 14 28.75 17.40 1.31
CA GLU A 14 28.04 16.31 1.99
C GLU A 14 26.61 16.70 2.31
N ARG A 15 26.40 17.94 2.74
CA ARG A 15 25.06 18.48 3.00
C ARG A 15 24.24 18.53 1.72
N GLN A 16 24.79 19.08 0.63
CA GLN A 16 24.09 19.14 -0.65
C GLN A 16 23.71 17.75 -1.16
N LYS A 17 24.63 16.78 -1.03
CA LYS A 17 24.35 15.39 -1.41
C LYS A 17 23.28 14.76 -0.54
N ALA A 18 23.31 14.97 0.77
CA ALA A 18 22.30 14.45 1.69
C ALA A 18 20.91 15.05 1.39
N GLU A 19 20.83 16.34 1.11
CA GLU A 19 19.58 17.01 0.73
C GLU A 19 19.03 16.44 -0.59
N SER A 20 19.89 16.22 -1.60
CA SER A 20 19.49 15.60 -2.87
C SER A 20 18.93 14.19 -2.67
N LEU A 21 19.67 13.33 -1.94
CA LEU A 21 19.24 11.96 -1.65
C LEU A 21 17.95 11.92 -0.84
N HIS A 22 17.75 12.87 0.06
CA HIS A 22 16.50 12.96 0.83
C HIS A 22 15.30 13.25 -0.08
N LEU A 23 15.45 14.17 -1.04
CA LEU A 23 14.40 14.46 -2.03
C LEU A 23 14.11 13.24 -2.90
N GLU A 24 15.14 12.57 -3.43
CA GLU A 24 14.99 11.33 -4.19
C GLU A 24 14.24 10.25 -3.39
N MET A 25 14.57 10.08 -2.11
CA MET A 25 13.88 9.15 -1.22
C MET A 25 12.40 9.52 -1.03
N LEU A 26 12.09 10.81 -0.86
CA LEU A 26 10.71 11.27 -0.71
C LEU A 26 9.89 11.04 -1.98
N GLU A 27 10.47 11.28 -3.16
CA GLU A 27 9.83 11.01 -4.44
C GLU A 27 9.59 9.51 -4.64
N ALA A 28 10.60 8.68 -4.36
CA ALA A 28 10.49 7.23 -4.43
C ALA A 28 9.41 6.69 -3.48
N LYS A 29 9.33 7.23 -2.25
CA LYS A 29 8.29 6.88 -1.28
C LYS A 29 6.89 7.23 -1.80
N ARG A 30 6.72 8.42 -2.38
CA ARG A 30 5.45 8.84 -2.96
C ARG A 30 5.04 7.94 -4.13
N ALA A 31 6.00 7.56 -4.96
CA ALA A 31 5.76 6.63 -6.07
C ALA A 31 5.35 5.24 -5.57
N LEU A 32 6.01 4.73 -4.53
CA LEU A 32 5.66 3.47 -3.87
C LEU A 32 4.23 3.51 -3.30
N ASP A 33 3.89 4.55 -2.52
CA ASP A 33 2.56 4.73 -1.94
C ASP A 33 1.48 4.75 -3.04
N GLN A 34 1.78 5.35 -4.20
CA GLN A 34 0.86 5.38 -5.33
C GLN A 34 0.74 4.01 -6.00
N ALA A 35 1.85 3.30 -6.20
CA ALA A 35 1.87 1.97 -6.80
C ALA A 35 1.10 0.96 -5.95
N GLU A 36 1.26 0.99 -4.62
CA GLU A 36 0.53 0.13 -3.67
C GLU A 36 -0.99 0.34 -3.75
N LYS A 37 -1.43 1.60 -3.86
CA LYS A 37 -2.86 1.93 -4.03
C LYS A 37 -3.40 1.37 -5.35
N SER A 38 -2.69 1.63 -6.45
CA SER A 38 -3.09 1.13 -7.78
C SER A 38 -3.10 -0.40 -7.85
N TRP A 39 -2.13 -1.06 -7.21
CA TRP A 39 -2.08 -2.51 -7.08
C TRP A 39 -3.29 -3.05 -6.32
N SER A 40 -3.58 -2.47 -5.15
CA SER A 40 -4.74 -2.85 -4.34
C SER A 40 -6.05 -2.64 -5.11
N ASP A 41 -6.25 -1.47 -5.74
CA ASP A 41 -7.43 -1.17 -6.55
C ASP A 41 -7.65 -2.22 -7.67
N TYR A 42 -6.61 -2.57 -8.41
CA TYR A 42 -6.68 -3.55 -9.49
C TYR A 42 -7.17 -4.91 -8.99
N TRP A 43 -6.60 -5.42 -7.91
CA TRP A 43 -6.98 -6.73 -7.40
C TRP A 43 -8.39 -6.77 -6.84
N HIS A 44 -8.82 -5.72 -6.16
CA HIS A 44 -10.20 -5.63 -5.69
C HIS A 44 -11.18 -5.65 -6.86
N GLN A 45 -10.87 -4.95 -7.97
CA GLN A 45 -11.68 -5.05 -9.19
C GLN A 45 -11.67 -6.46 -9.77
N LEU A 46 -10.51 -7.10 -9.86
CA LEU A 46 -10.40 -8.46 -10.38
C LEU A 46 -11.26 -9.46 -9.56
N VAL A 47 -11.24 -9.35 -8.24
CA VAL A 47 -12.09 -10.20 -7.37
C VAL A 47 -13.57 -9.95 -7.63
N LEU A 48 -14.00 -8.70 -7.81
CA LEU A 48 -15.40 -8.38 -8.12
C LEU A 48 -15.84 -8.91 -9.48
N ASP A 49 -14.97 -8.88 -10.48
CA ASP A 49 -15.25 -9.39 -11.83
C ASP A 49 -15.42 -10.92 -11.83
N HIS A 50 -14.65 -11.62 -11.00
CA HIS A 50 -14.71 -13.09 -10.91
C HIS A 50 -15.71 -13.63 -9.88
N PHE A 51 -15.99 -12.86 -8.83
CA PHE A 51 -16.88 -13.24 -7.73
C PHE A 51 -17.92 -12.13 -7.51
N PRO A 52 -18.90 -12.00 -8.41
CA PRO A 52 -19.95 -11.00 -8.24
C PRO A 52 -20.74 -11.28 -6.97
N PRO A 53 -21.22 -10.24 -6.27
CA PRO A 53 -22.04 -10.40 -5.08
C PRO A 53 -23.30 -11.19 -5.43
N SER A 54 -23.48 -12.35 -4.78
CA SER A 54 -24.74 -13.07 -4.84
C SER A 54 -25.80 -12.27 -4.07
N PRO A 55 -27.05 -12.17 -4.56
CA PRO A 55 -28.13 -11.43 -3.89
C PRO A 55 -28.43 -11.91 -2.46
N ASN A 56 -27.93 -13.10 -2.07
CA ASN A 56 -28.08 -13.68 -0.74
C ASN A 56 -26.74 -13.78 0.03
N ALA A 57 -25.62 -13.31 -0.53
CA ALA A 57 -24.34 -13.37 0.12
C ALA A 57 -24.13 -12.15 1.01
N ASN A 58 -23.95 -12.39 2.31
CA ASN A 58 -23.32 -11.40 3.18
C ASN A 58 -21.93 -11.07 2.60
N GLY A 59 -21.56 -9.79 2.66
CA GLY A 59 -20.30 -9.29 2.16
C GLY A 59 -19.78 -8.15 3.03
N VAL A 60 -18.51 -7.83 2.90
CA VAL A 60 -17.88 -6.71 3.58
C VAL A 60 -17.84 -5.53 2.63
N ILE A 61 -18.32 -4.37 3.09
CA ILE A 61 -18.18 -3.13 2.34
C ILE A 61 -16.76 -2.62 2.56
N VAL A 62 -15.99 -2.52 1.47
CA VAL A 62 -14.63 -2.00 1.48
C VAL A 62 -14.62 -0.70 0.69
N THR A 63 -14.04 0.35 1.28
CA THR A 63 -13.72 1.58 0.55
C THR A 63 -12.34 1.39 -0.06
N LEU A 64 -12.31 1.33 -1.38
CA LEU A 64 -11.08 1.20 -2.14
C LEU A 64 -10.22 2.48 -2.01
N PRO A 65 -8.89 2.40 -2.19
CA PRO A 65 -8.02 3.57 -2.26
C PRO A 65 -8.47 4.62 -3.28
N SER A 66 -9.12 4.19 -4.37
CA SER A 66 -9.79 5.05 -5.35
C SER A 66 -11.00 5.84 -4.81
N GLY A 67 -11.44 5.59 -3.58
CA GLY A 67 -12.60 6.20 -2.94
C GLY A 67 -13.93 5.50 -3.27
N LYS A 68 -13.92 4.46 -4.09
CA LYS A 68 -15.12 3.67 -4.44
C LYS A 68 -15.44 2.69 -3.32
N SER A 69 -16.67 2.69 -2.83
CA SER A 69 -17.18 1.62 -1.95
C SER A 69 -17.63 0.43 -2.79
N VAL A 70 -17.16 -0.76 -2.45
CA VAL A 70 -17.53 -2.03 -3.10
C VAL A 70 -17.92 -3.06 -2.06
N THR A 71 -18.81 -3.99 -2.42
CA THR A 71 -19.16 -5.12 -1.56
C THR A 71 -18.38 -6.35 -2.01
N ILE A 72 -17.47 -6.82 -1.15
CA ILE A 72 -16.71 -8.04 -1.39
C ILE A 72 -17.48 -9.21 -0.73
N PRO A 73 -17.92 -10.23 -1.49
CA PRO A 73 -18.66 -11.35 -0.92
C PRO A 73 -17.79 -12.21 0.01
N TYR A 74 -18.40 -12.89 0.98
CA TYR A 74 -17.69 -13.91 1.78
C TYR A 74 -17.20 -15.09 0.91
N PRO A 75 -16.06 -15.72 1.24
CA PRO A 75 -15.17 -15.41 2.37
C PRO A 75 -14.22 -14.23 2.13
N TRP A 76 -14.14 -13.70 0.92
CA TRP A 76 -13.13 -12.73 0.47
C TRP A 76 -13.09 -11.39 1.23
N GLY A 77 -14.14 -11.06 1.98
CA GLY A 77 -14.27 -9.81 2.71
C GLY A 77 -13.37 -9.66 3.95
N ASN A 78 -12.81 -10.74 4.51
CA ASN A 78 -11.96 -10.66 5.72
C ASN A 78 -10.48 -10.39 5.42
N GLY A 79 -10.12 -10.23 4.15
CA GLY A 79 -8.76 -9.91 3.73
C GLY A 79 -8.36 -10.72 2.50
N LEU A 80 -7.91 -10.02 1.47
CA LEU A 80 -7.28 -10.61 0.30
C LEU A 80 -5.77 -10.61 0.52
N VAL A 81 -5.13 -11.77 0.44
CA VAL A 81 -3.68 -11.88 0.45
C VAL A 81 -3.21 -12.13 -0.98
N PHE A 82 -2.30 -11.29 -1.45
CA PHE A 82 -1.65 -11.44 -2.74
C PHE A 82 -0.27 -12.01 -2.54
N THR A 83 -0.01 -13.11 -3.24
CA THR A 83 1.28 -13.79 -3.20
C THR A 83 2.21 -13.24 -4.30
N PRO A 84 3.54 -13.32 -4.13
CA PRO A 84 4.49 -12.87 -5.15
C PRO A 84 4.37 -13.60 -6.49
N ASP A 85 3.74 -14.78 -6.53
CA ASP A 85 3.45 -15.53 -7.76
C ASP A 85 2.06 -15.20 -8.35
N PHE A 86 1.49 -14.03 -8.00
CA PHE A 86 0.25 -13.49 -8.55
C PHE A 86 -0.99 -14.35 -8.30
N ARG A 87 -1.02 -15.09 -7.18
CA ARG A 87 -2.21 -15.81 -6.73
C ARG A 87 -2.95 -15.03 -5.65
N VAL A 88 -4.27 -15.20 -5.64
CA VAL A 88 -5.16 -14.71 -4.59
C VAL A 88 -5.34 -15.81 -3.55
N ALA A 89 -5.02 -15.50 -2.30
CA ALA A 89 -5.22 -16.38 -1.16
C ALA A 89 -6.13 -15.71 -0.12
N PHE A 90 -6.79 -16.55 0.67
CA PHE A 90 -7.61 -16.14 1.80
C PHE A 90 -6.91 -16.57 3.11
N PRO A 91 -6.73 -15.66 4.08
CA PRO A 91 -6.26 -16.05 5.41
C PRO A 91 -7.37 -16.83 6.11
N GLY A 92 -7.15 -18.13 6.30
CA GLY A 92 -8.06 -19.04 6.99
C GLY A 92 -8.25 -18.73 8.47
#